data_AF-A0A1M7S7W8-F1
#
_entry.id   AF-A0A1M7S7W8-F1
#
_cell.length_a   1.000
_cell.length_b   1.000
_cell.length_c   1.000
_cell.angle_alpha   90.00
_cell.angle_beta   90.00
_cell.angle_gamma   90.00
#
_symmetry.space_group_name_H-M   'P 1'
#
loop_
_entity.id
_entity.type
_entity.pdbx_description
1 polymer ?
#
loop_
_entity_poly.entity_id
_entity_poly.type
_entity_poly.pdbx_seq_one_letter_code
_entity_poly.pdbx_strand_id
1 'polypeptide(L)'
;MTMRVMMGAAMLALSACGGANDAADATGEAAADTAGAAIPESLAPFGDGYPAAGDPCRRLGESAATSNYLDDSAVLVGCPDEASAKALGGSLVGNVDGVRLVSIAMGDANAGMNENRPPPPADAPAKLGDLAVRGPDGLEQRCLKRLRAEGLAVIGTNRIEESEAATEIFVNIRDADAPWRCLAYRDGTIAEVMYTGSEGGL
;
A
#
# COMPACT_ATOMS: atom_id res chain seq x y z
N MET A 1 -53.60 -32.92 -26.77
CA MET A 1 -53.27 -34.36 -26.85
C MET A 1 -52.23 -34.64 -25.76
N THR A 2 -52.64 -35.35 -24.68
CA THR A 2 -51.82 -36.16 -23.72
C THR A 2 -50.52 -35.56 -23.17
N MET A 3 -50.33 -35.16 -21.91
CA MET A 3 -50.65 -35.67 -20.55
C MET A 3 -50.06 -37.04 -20.15
N ARG A 4 -49.12 -37.02 -19.18
CA ARG A 4 -48.75 -38.00 -18.11
C ARG A 4 -47.53 -37.41 -17.36
N VAL A 5 -47.52 -36.99 -16.09
CA VAL A 5 -47.88 -37.58 -14.76
C VAL A 5 -47.02 -38.80 -14.38
N MET A 6 -46.17 -38.66 -13.35
CA MET A 6 -46.08 -39.41 -12.07
C MET A 6 -44.83 -38.91 -11.30
N MET A 7 -44.90 -38.34 -10.08
CA MET A 7 -45.32 -38.89 -8.77
C MET A 7 -44.23 -39.82 -8.16
N GLY A 8 -43.55 -39.31 -7.14
CA GLY A 8 -42.63 -40.07 -6.29
C GLY A 8 -42.62 -39.48 -4.88
N ALA A 9 -43.31 -40.17 -3.96
CA ALA A 9 -43.41 -39.86 -2.54
C ALA A 9 -42.46 -40.77 -1.75
N ALA A 10 -41.83 -40.25 -0.70
CA ALA A 10 -41.42 -41.04 0.46
C ALA A 10 -41.22 -40.12 1.68
N MET A 11 -42.17 -40.19 2.61
CA MET A 11 -42.03 -39.73 3.99
C MET A 11 -41.12 -40.68 4.77
N LEU A 12 -40.30 -40.15 5.66
CA LEU A 12 -39.79 -40.85 6.84
C LEU A 12 -39.84 -39.88 8.03
N ALA A 13 -40.78 -40.12 8.93
CA ALA A 13 -40.92 -39.46 10.22
C ALA A 13 -40.50 -40.45 11.33
N LEU A 14 -39.51 -40.08 12.14
CA LEU A 14 -39.16 -40.65 13.46
C LEU A 14 -38.94 -39.43 14.39
N SER A 15 -39.84 -39.11 15.32
CA SER A 15 -40.00 -39.65 16.67
C SER A 15 -38.82 -39.38 17.63
N ALA A 16 -38.95 -38.37 18.49
CA ALA A 16 -38.62 -38.45 19.92
C ALA A 16 -39.13 -37.20 20.65
N CYS A 17 -39.91 -37.44 21.70
CA CYS A 17 -40.44 -36.46 22.64
C CYS A 17 -40.11 -36.99 24.05
N GLY A 18 -39.70 -36.11 24.98
CA GLY A 18 -39.78 -36.35 26.41
C GLY A 18 -38.47 -36.25 27.19
N GLY A 19 -38.43 -35.32 28.16
CA GLY A 19 -37.46 -35.33 29.25
C GLY A 19 -37.14 -33.93 29.81
N ALA A 20 -38.06 -33.34 30.58
CA ALA A 20 -37.70 -32.28 31.52
C ALA A 20 -37.05 -32.93 32.76
N ASN A 21 -35.90 -32.41 33.19
CA ASN A 21 -35.37 -32.56 34.55
C ASN A 21 -34.52 -31.33 34.90
N ASP A 22 -34.78 -30.85 36.11
CA ASP A 22 -34.32 -29.65 36.78
C ASP A 22 -32.81 -29.50 37.07
N ALA A 23 -32.44 -28.21 37.16
CA ALA A 23 -31.59 -27.55 38.16
C ALA A 23 -30.14 -28.03 38.44
N ALA A 24 -29.19 -27.16 38.09
CA ALA A 24 -28.22 -26.52 38.99
C ALA A 24 -27.37 -25.55 38.13
N ASP A 25 -27.55 -24.24 38.27
CA ASP A 25 -26.73 -23.38 39.14
C ASP A 25 -25.23 -23.46 38.81
N ALA A 26 -24.75 -22.48 38.02
CA ALA A 26 -23.56 -21.68 38.29
C ALA A 26 -23.19 -20.86 37.05
N THR A 27 -23.34 -19.54 37.19
CA THR A 27 -22.45 -18.49 36.64
C THR A 27 -21.51 -18.89 35.50
N GLY A 28 -21.77 -18.36 34.32
CA GLY A 28 -20.80 -18.24 33.23
C GLY A 28 -21.26 -17.16 32.28
N GLU A 29 -20.64 -15.99 32.41
CA GLU A 29 -20.51 -14.92 31.42
C GLU A 29 -21.27 -15.12 30.09
N ALA A 30 -22.04 -14.11 29.71
CA ALA A 30 -22.17 -13.74 28.30
C ALA A 30 -20.79 -13.33 27.77
N ALA A 31 -19.90 -14.31 27.60
CA ALA A 31 -18.72 -14.20 26.77
C ALA A 31 -19.18 -14.64 25.40
N ALA A 32 -19.19 -13.68 24.50
CA ALA A 32 -19.57 -13.85 23.12
C ALA A 32 -18.96 -15.13 22.52
N ASP A 33 -19.80 -15.86 21.81
CA ASP A 33 -19.38 -16.75 20.73
C ASP A 33 -18.74 -15.87 19.66
N THR A 34 -17.52 -15.38 19.95
CA THR A 34 -16.60 -14.73 19.02
C THR A 34 -15.50 -15.73 18.72
N ALA A 35 -15.88 -16.95 18.32
CA ALA A 35 -15.04 -17.71 17.42
C ALA A 35 -15.15 -16.98 16.07
N GLY A 36 -14.45 -15.85 15.93
CA GLY A 36 -14.20 -15.22 14.65
C GLY A 36 -13.72 -16.32 13.71
N ALA A 37 -14.36 -16.45 12.54
CA ALA A 37 -14.07 -17.51 11.58
C ALA A 37 -12.56 -17.77 11.53
N ALA A 38 -12.14 -18.98 11.92
CA ALA A 38 -10.73 -19.27 12.09
C ALA A 38 -9.99 -19.01 10.78
N ILE A 39 -8.98 -18.13 10.81
CA ILE A 39 -8.16 -17.82 9.64
C ILE A 39 -7.44 -19.11 9.24
N PRO A 40 -7.60 -19.60 7.99
CA PRO A 40 -7.01 -20.86 7.55
C PRO A 40 -5.48 -20.87 7.68
N GLU A 41 -4.92 -22.01 8.08
CA GLU A 41 -3.47 -22.23 8.17
C GLU A 41 -2.76 -22.06 6.81
N SER A 42 -3.48 -22.18 5.69
CA SER A 42 -2.98 -21.89 4.35
C SER A 42 -2.52 -20.43 4.18
N LEU A 43 -3.01 -19.51 5.00
CA LEU A 43 -2.60 -18.11 5.06
C LEU A 43 -1.43 -17.86 6.02
N ALA A 44 -0.88 -18.92 6.64
CA ALA A 44 0.20 -18.86 7.62
C ALA A 44 -0.04 -17.80 8.74
N PRO A 45 -1.17 -17.85 9.45
CA PRO A 45 -1.48 -16.89 10.49
C PRO A 45 -0.55 -17.08 11.71
N PHE A 46 -0.06 -15.97 12.28
CA PHE A 46 0.80 -16.00 13.47
C PHE A 46 0.41 -14.95 14.51
N GLY A 47 0.80 -15.22 15.76
CA GLY A 47 0.35 -14.48 16.95
C GLY A 47 -1.09 -14.80 17.34
N ASP A 48 -1.56 -14.27 18.47
CA ASP A 48 -2.87 -14.59 19.06
C ASP A 48 -3.94 -13.52 18.80
N GLY A 49 -3.66 -12.58 17.90
CA GLY A 49 -4.55 -11.47 17.55
C GLY A 49 -3.78 -10.29 16.98
N TYR A 50 -4.49 -9.35 16.36
CA TYR A 50 -3.97 -8.09 15.85
C TYR A 50 -5.07 -7.00 15.84
N PRO A 51 -4.77 -5.77 16.30
CA PRO A 51 -3.46 -5.29 16.79
C PRO A 51 -3.05 -5.81 18.17
N ALA A 52 -4.00 -6.18 19.03
CA ALA A 52 -3.76 -6.77 20.34
C ALA A 52 -4.05 -8.28 20.35
N ALA A 53 -3.49 -8.99 21.34
CA ALA A 53 -3.81 -10.40 21.54
C ALA A 53 -5.29 -10.57 21.89
N GLY A 54 -5.94 -11.56 21.28
CA GLY A 54 -7.38 -11.80 21.40
C GLY A 54 -8.25 -11.04 20.39
N ASP A 55 -7.67 -10.10 19.63
CA ASP A 55 -8.40 -9.44 18.53
C ASP A 55 -8.67 -10.42 17.38
N PRO A 56 -9.77 -10.23 16.62
CA PRO A 56 -10.24 -11.20 15.63
C PRO A 56 -9.31 -11.36 14.42
N CYS A 57 -8.53 -10.34 14.09
CA CYS A 57 -7.59 -10.40 12.98
C CYS A 57 -6.24 -11.00 13.42
N ARG A 58 -5.46 -11.55 12.48
CA ARG A 58 -4.11 -12.08 12.77
C ARG A 58 -3.13 -11.68 11.68
N ARG A 59 -1.86 -11.53 12.03
CA ARG A 59 -0.79 -11.28 11.06
C ARG A 59 -0.59 -12.53 10.20
N LEU A 60 -0.35 -12.33 8.91
CA LEU A 60 -0.14 -13.42 7.95
C LEU A 60 1.32 -13.47 7.53
N GLY A 61 1.90 -14.67 7.58
CA GLY A 61 3.25 -14.95 7.15
C GLY A 61 3.32 -15.28 5.66
N GLU A 62 4.50 -15.71 5.23
CA GLU A 62 4.73 -16.18 3.86
C GLU A 62 4.13 -17.57 3.64
N SER A 63 3.27 -17.65 2.62
CA SER A 63 2.70 -18.89 2.11
C SER A 63 2.38 -18.73 0.62
N ALA A 64 2.10 -19.84 -0.07
CA ALA A 64 1.67 -19.81 -1.47
C ALA A 64 0.43 -18.91 -1.72
N ALA A 65 -0.41 -18.69 -0.71
CA ALA A 65 -1.60 -17.86 -0.81
C ALA A 65 -1.34 -16.38 -0.51
N THR A 66 -0.28 -16.05 0.26
CA THR A 66 0.01 -14.69 0.73
C THR A 66 1.18 -14.02 0.01
N SER A 67 2.06 -14.77 -0.68
CA SER A 67 3.28 -14.23 -1.31
C SER A 67 3.04 -13.04 -2.24
N ASN A 68 1.93 -13.01 -2.98
CA ASN A 68 1.62 -11.90 -3.90
C ASN A 68 1.15 -10.61 -3.19
N TYR A 69 0.91 -10.66 -1.88
CA TYR A 69 0.37 -9.56 -1.07
C TYR A 69 1.35 -9.08 -0.01
N LEU A 70 2.44 -9.81 0.21
CA LEU A 70 3.47 -9.44 1.16
C LEU A 70 4.33 -8.32 0.57
N ASP A 71 4.44 -7.25 1.35
CA ASP A 71 5.18 -6.04 1.01
C ASP A 71 6.14 -5.77 2.18
N ASP A 72 7.39 -5.43 1.89
CA ASP A 72 8.43 -5.19 2.89
C ASP A 72 8.19 -3.90 3.71
N SER A 73 7.35 -3.01 3.20
CA SER A 73 6.94 -1.76 3.86
C SER A 73 5.63 -1.88 4.68
N ALA A 74 4.98 -3.05 4.69
CA ALA A 74 3.68 -3.23 5.34
C ALA A 74 3.53 -4.56 6.09
N VAL A 75 2.67 -4.57 7.10
CA VAL A 75 2.20 -5.81 7.74
C VAL A 75 0.96 -6.29 6.99
N LEU A 76 0.99 -7.54 6.54
CA LEU A 76 -0.18 -8.22 6.02
C LEU A 76 -0.98 -8.84 7.18
N VAL A 77 -2.26 -8.50 7.25
CA VAL A 77 -3.20 -8.94 8.29
C VAL A 77 -4.41 -9.60 7.64
N GLY A 78 -4.80 -10.77 8.14
CA GLY A 78 -6.02 -11.46 7.78
C GLY A 78 -7.11 -11.16 8.79
N CYS A 79 -8.30 -10.81 8.33
CA CYS A 79 -9.48 -10.61 9.17
C CYS A 79 -10.62 -11.54 8.75
N PRO A 80 -11.34 -12.13 9.71
CA PRO A 80 -12.43 -13.08 9.42
C PRO A 80 -13.63 -12.42 8.73
N ASP A 81 -13.81 -11.12 8.93
CA ASP A 81 -14.94 -10.37 8.39
C ASP A 81 -14.53 -8.96 7.94
N GLU A 82 -15.42 -8.33 7.17
CA GLU A 82 -15.20 -7.01 6.58
C GLU A 82 -15.23 -5.87 7.61
N ALA A 83 -16.00 -6.00 8.69
CA ALA A 83 -16.07 -4.97 9.72
C ALA A 83 -14.75 -4.87 10.47
N SER A 84 -14.20 -6.02 10.87
CA SER A 84 -12.87 -6.15 11.48
C SER A 84 -11.78 -5.63 10.55
N ALA A 85 -11.82 -5.98 9.26
CA ALA A 85 -10.86 -5.49 8.26
C ALA A 85 -10.87 -3.96 8.12
N LYS A 86 -12.05 -3.35 8.07
CA LYS A 86 -12.20 -1.89 7.96
C LYS A 86 -11.73 -1.15 9.21
N ALA A 87 -11.90 -1.75 10.39
CA ALA A 87 -11.48 -1.16 11.65
C ALA A 87 -9.96 -0.97 11.77
N LEU A 88 -9.17 -1.76 11.03
CA LEU A 88 -7.70 -1.70 11.05
C LEU A 88 -7.11 -0.46 10.36
N GLY A 89 -7.86 0.24 9.50
CA GLY A 89 -7.39 1.45 8.84
C GLY A 89 -6.30 1.24 7.77
N GLY A 90 -6.09 0.01 7.30
CA GLY A 90 -5.18 -0.33 6.21
C GLY A 90 -5.85 -0.47 4.84
N SER A 91 -5.06 -0.87 3.84
CA SER A 91 -5.52 -1.12 2.47
C SER A 91 -6.01 -2.56 2.30
N LEU A 92 -7.23 -2.73 1.81
CA LEU A 92 -7.78 -4.06 1.53
C LEU A 92 -7.23 -4.60 0.21
N VAL A 93 -6.31 -5.56 0.28
CA VAL A 93 -5.53 -6.05 -0.88
C VAL A 93 -6.07 -7.35 -1.47
N GLY A 94 -6.92 -8.07 -0.75
CA GLY A 94 -7.47 -9.31 -1.27
C GLY A 94 -8.55 -9.96 -0.40
N ASN A 95 -9.04 -11.08 -0.91
CA ASN A 95 -9.87 -12.03 -0.18
C ASN A 95 -9.47 -13.45 -0.57
N VAL A 96 -9.20 -14.28 0.42
CA VAL A 96 -8.82 -15.69 0.22
C VAL A 96 -9.58 -16.51 1.24
N ASP A 97 -10.32 -17.52 0.78
CA ASP A 97 -11.12 -18.41 1.63
C ASP A 97 -12.05 -17.67 2.62
N GLY A 98 -12.62 -16.54 2.19
CA GLY A 98 -13.49 -15.70 3.01
C GLY A 98 -12.75 -14.72 3.93
N VAL A 99 -11.44 -14.86 4.12
CA VAL A 99 -10.61 -13.93 4.92
C VAL A 99 -10.30 -12.68 4.12
N ARG A 100 -10.48 -11.50 4.72
CA ARG A 100 -10.07 -10.20 4.16
C ARG A 100 -8.58 -9.98 4.43
N LEU A 101 -7.80 -9.72 3.39
CA LEU A 101 -6.39 -9.40 3.52
C LEU A 101 -6.22 -7.87 3.54
N VAL A 102 -5.61 -7.36 4.60
CA VAL A 102 -5.37 -5.94 4.84
C VAL A 102 -3.87 -5.69 4.93
N SER A 103 -3.35 -4.79 4.11
CA SER A 103 -1.98 -4.29 4.17
C SER A 103 -1.95 -3.01 5.01
N ILE A 104 -1.19 -3.03 6.10
CA ILE A 104 -1.04 -1.91 7.03
C ILE A 104 0.38 -1.40 6.93
N ALA A 105 0.56 -0.18 6.42
CA ALA A 105 1.88 0.43 6.33
C ALA A 105 2.51 0.54 7.72
N MET A 106 3.77 0.10 7.88
CA MET A 106 4.48 0.14 9.16
C MET A 106 4.93 1.55 9.58
N GLY A 107 4.44 2.59 8.88
CA GLY A 107 4.94 3.95 9.01
C GLY A 107 6.39 4.08 8.55
N ASP A 108 6.96 5.27 8.70
CA ASP A 108 8.41 5.44 8.55
C ASP A 108 9.07 4.75 9.75
N ALA A 109 9.89 3.73 9.51
CA ALA A 109 10.65 3.04 10.56
C ALA A 109 11.62 3.97 11.32
N ASN A 110 11.82 5.20 10.83
CA ASN A 110 12.59 6.26 11.49
C ASN A 110 11.72 7.23 12.29
N ALA A 111 10.39 7.09 12.28
CA ALA A 111 9.50 7.88 13.11
C ALA A 111 9.78 7.58 14.59
N GLY A 112 10.17 8.60 15.35
CA GLY A 112 10.55 8.47 16.77
C GLY A 112 12.06 8.44 17.04
N MET A 113 12.92 8.21 16.04
CA MET A 113 14.38 8.43 16.21
C MET A 113 14.75 9.92 16.38
N ASN A 114 13.76 10.81 16.42
CA ASN A 114 13.90 12.26 16.51
C ASN A 114 13.72 12.78 17.94
N GLU A 115 13.18 11.99 18.87
CA GLU A 115 12.70 12.50 20.16
C GLU A 115 13.81 12.73 21.20
N ASN A 116 15.01 12.18 20.96
CA ASN A 116 16.27 12.59 21.60
C ASN A 116 17.15 13.44 20.68
N ARG A 117 16.65 13.83 19.51
CA ARG A 117 17.31 14.81 18.66
C ARG A 117 17.00 16.19 19.25
N PRO A 118 18.00 17.05 19.48
CA PRO A 118 17.73 18.45 19.80
C PRO A 118 16.68 18.99 18.82
N PRO A 119 15.66 19.73 19.29
CA PRO A 119 14.67 20.29 18.38
C PRO A 119 15.42 21.05 17.27
N PRO A 120 15.07 20.84 15.99
CA PRO A 120 15.65 21.66 14.94
C PRO A 120 15.38 23.12 15.31
N PRO A 121 16.38 24.01 15.20
CA PRO A 121 16.15 25.43 15.44
C PRO A 121 14.94 25.89 14.61
N ALA A 122 14.17 26.86 15.10
CA ALA A 122 12.97 27.37 14.42
C ALA A 122 13.24 27.90 12.99
N ASP A 123 14.51 27.99 12.61
CA ASP A 123 15.04 28.34 11.30
C ASP A 123 15.80 27.18 10.61
N ALA A 124 15.52 25.92 10.94
CA ALA A 124 16.25 24.80 10.38
C ALA A 124 15.97 24.67 8.87
N PRO A 125 16.99 24.80 7.99
CA PRO A 125 16.81 24.61 6.56
C PRO A 125 16.47 23.15 6.25
N ALA A 126 15.68 22.94 5.21
CA ALA A 126 15.43 21.62 4.63
C ALA A 126 16.76 20.86 4.49
N LYS A 127 16.77 19.56 4.83
CA LYS A 127 17.95 18.71 4.66
C LYS A 127 18.52 18.94 3.26
N LEU A 128 19.75 19.43 3.21
CA LEU A 128 20.52 19.57 1.98
C LEU A 128 20.71 18.15 1.43
N GLY A 129 19.92 17.76 0.43
CA GLY A 129 20.03 16.42 -0.15
C GLY A 129 18.81 15.85 -0.85
N ASP A 130 17.59 16.34 -0.62
CA ASP A 130 16.39 15.84 -1.34
C ASP A 130 15.49 16.98 -1.79
N LEU A 131 15.92 17.73 -2.80
CA LEU A 131 15.00 18.60 -3.52
C LEU A 131 14.04 17.75 -4.36
N ALA A 132 12.75 18.06 -4.26
CA ALA A 132 11.73 17.41 -5.06
C ALA A 132 11.99 17.64 -6.55
N VAL A 133 11.77 16.60 -7.37
CA VAL A 133 11.93 16.69 -8.83
C VAL A 133 10.90 17.67 -9.41
N ARG A 134 9.65 17.56 -8.98
CA ARG A 134 8.53 18.44 -9.36
C ARG A 134 8.08 19.27 -8.17
N GLY A 135 7.52 20.44 -8.46
CA GLY A 135 6.96 21.36 -7.46
C GLY A 135 7.66 22.73 -7.44
N PRO A 136 7.22 23.63 -6.55
CA PRO A 136 7.85 24.93 -6.35
C PRO A 136 9.33 24.76 -6.03
N ASP A 137 10.19 25.46 -6.77
CA ASP A 137 11.66 25.39 -6.65
C ASP A 137 12.28 23.99 -6.79
N GLY A 138 11.54 23.03 -7.37
CA GLY A 138 12.02 21.69 -7.68
C GLY A 138 13.04 21.64 -8.82
N LEU A 139 13.65 20.47 -9.02
CA LEU A 139 14.70 20.26 -10.04
C LEU A 139 14.23 20.64 -11.44
N GLU A 140 12.98 20.32 -11.78
CA GLU A 140 12.35 20.72 -13.04
C GLU A 140 12.36 22.24 -13.21
N GLN A 141 11.86 23.01 -12.24
CA GLN A 141 11.82 24.46 -12.34
C GLN A 141 13.21 25.08 -12.43
N ARG A 142 14.19 24.50 -11.74
CA ARG A 142 15.60 24.92 -11.81
C ARG A 142 16.20 24.69 -13.19
N CYS A 143 15.96 23.52 -13.80
CA CYS A 143 16.33 23.25 -15.17
C CYS A 143 15.68 24.25 -16.15
N LEU A 144 14.36 24.44 -16.07
CA LEU A 144 13.66 25.38 -16.95
C LEU A 144 14.18 26.82 -16.78
N LYS A 145 14.49 27.23 -15.54
CA LYS A 145 15.10 28.54 -15.25
C LYS A 145 16.50 28.66 -15.85
N ARG A 146 17.33 27.62 -15.75
CA ARG A 146 18.68 27.61 -16.32
C ARG A 146 18.64 27.72 -17.84
N LEU A 147 17.77 26.96 -18.52
CA LEU A 147 17.57 27.03 -19.97
C LEU A 147 17.09 28.41 -20.42
N ARG A 148 16.12 29.01 -19.71
CA ARG A 148 15.67 30.38 -20.00
C ARG A 148 16.77 31.42 -19.78
N ALA A 149 17.65 31.22 -18.81
CA ALA A 149 18.81 32.08 -18.58
C ALA A 149 19.86 31.98 -19.72
N GLU A 150 19.86 30.91 -20.50
CA GLU A 150 20.63 30.78 -21.74
C GLU A 150 19.94 31.42 -22.95
N GLY A 151 18.78 32.04 -22.77
CA GLY A 151 17.99 32.66 -23.84
C GLY A 151 17.12 31.66 -24.62
N LEU A 152 17.00 30.43 -24.16
CA LEU A 152 16.21 29.40 -24.83
C LEU A 152 14.71 29.57 -24.57
N ALA A 153 13.93 29.50 -25.64
CA ALA A 153 12.48 29.61 -25.60
C ALA A 153 11.83 28.27 -25.18
N VAL A 154 11.84 27.99 -23.87
CA VAL A 154 11.23 26.79 -23.27
C VAL A 154 9.74 26.70 -23.60
N ILE A 155 9.32 25.60 -24.25
CA ILE A 155 7.91 25.25 -24.49
C ILE A 155 7.36 24.49 -23.28
N GLY A 156 8.14 23.53 -22.76
CA GLY A 156 7.75 22.70 -21.62
C GLY A 156 8.59 21.44 -21.51
N THR A 157 8.42 20.74 -20.39
CA THR A 157 9.11 19.47 -20.12
C THR A 157 8.57 18.38 -21.03
N ASN A 158 9.46 17.64 -21.68
CA ASN A 158 9.14 16.50 -22.53
C ASN A 158 9.02 15.22 -21.68
N ARG A 159 10.08 14.90 -20.93
CA ARG A 159 10.15 13.73 -20.04
C ARG A 159 11.19 13.95 -18.94
N ILE A 160 11.09 13.15 -17.89
CA ILE A 160 12.02 13.13 -16.76
C ILE A 160 12.42 11.68 -16.51
N GLU A 161 13.71 11.42 -16.40
CA GLU A 161 14.27 10.11 -16.10
C GLU A 161 15.08 10.20 -14.80
N GLU A 162 14.64 9.49 -13.78
CA GLU A 162 15.27 9.50 -12.45
C GLU A 162 16.23 8.31 -12.31
N SER A 163 17.45 8.57 -11.89
CA SER A 163 18.45 7.56 -11.53
C SER A 163 19.00 7.83 -10.13
N GLU A 164 19.67 6.82 -9.54
CA GLU A 164 20.36 6.98 -8.25
C GLU A 164 21.47 8.04 -8.31
N ALA A 165 22.09 8.21 -9.49
CA ALA A 165 23.18 9.16 -9.68
C ALA A 165 22.70 10.59 -9.99
N ALA A 166 21.63 10.74 -10.78
CA ALA A 166 21.12 12.03 -11.21
C ALA A 166 19.69 11.92 -11.78
N THR A 167 19.01 13.05 -11.88
CA THR A 167 17.74 13.19 -12.61
C THR A 167 18.01 13.88 -13.95
N GLU A 168 17.66 13.21 -15.05
CA GLU A 168 17.72 13.75 -16.41
C GLU A 168 16.38 14.37 -16.76
N ILE A 169 16.39 15.66 -17.13
CA ILE A 169 15.17 16.42 -17.46
C ILE A 169 15.27 16.86 -18.92
N PHE A 170 14.39 16.32 -19.76
CA PHE A 170 14.33 16.64 -21.18
C PHE A 170 13.27 17.71 -21.42
N VAL A 171 13.64 18.79 -22.11
CA VAL A 171 12.82 19.99 -22.27
C VAL A 171 12.71 20.33 -23.75
N ASN A 172 11.48 20.56 -24.21
CA ASN A 172 11.22 21.04 -25.56
C ASN A 172 11.51 22.55 -25.63
N ILE A 173 12.36 22.95 -26.58
CA ILE A 173 12.68 24.35 -26.88
C ILE A 173 12.04 24.71 -28.22
N ARG A 174 11.53 25.94 -28.34
CA ARG A 174 10.97 26.44 -29.60
C ARG A 174 12.06 26.49 -30.66
N ASP A 175 11.70 26.03 -31.86
CA ASP A 175 12.57 25.99 -33.05
C ASP A 175 13.83 25.11 -32.89
N ALA A 176 13.85 24.19 -31.91
CA ALA A 176 14.88 23.17 -31.76
C ALA A 176 14.42 21.83 -32.35
N ASP A 177 15.28 21.16 -33.10
CA ASP A 177 14.95 19.87 -33.76
C ASP A 177 14.99 18.68 -32.79
N ALA A 178 15.50 18.88 -31.57
CA ALA A 178 15.58 17.88 -30.50
C ALA A 178 15.42 18.51 -29.12
N PRO A 179 15.04 17.73 -28.09
CA PRO A 179 14.96 18.24 -26.73
C PRO A 179 16.34 18.65 -26.19
N TRP A 180 16.31 19.53 -25.20
CA TRP A 180 17.47 19.85 -24.37
C TRP A 180 17.43 19.01 -23.11
N ARG A 181 18.58 18.50 -22.67
CA ARG A 181 18.73 17.72 -21.45
C ARG A 181 19.41 18.55 -20.37
N CYS A 182 18.81 18.58 -19.18
CA CYS A 182 19.49 18.98 -17.96
C CYS A 182 19.86 17.74 -17.14
N LEU A 183 21.08 17.71 -16.58
CA LEU A 183 21.47 16.78 -15.53
C LEU A 183 21.32 17.48 -14.17
N ALA A 184 20.40 17.01 -13.33
CA ALA A 184 20.09 17.60 -12.03
C ALA A 184 20.41 16.63 -10.89
N TYR A 185 21.12 17.12 -9.87
CA TYR A 185 21.42 16.36 -8.65
C TYR A 185 20.40 16.67 -7.54
N ARG A 186 20.25 15.73 -6.60
CA ARG A 186 19.27 15.83 -5.49
C ARG A 186 19.55 16.99 -4.53
N ASP A 187 20.77 17.51 -4.55
CA ASP A 187 21.20 18.73 -3.84
C ASP A 187 20.67 20.03 -4.49
N GLY A 188 20.02 19.95 -5.66
CA GLY A 188 19.50 21.09 -6.41
C GLY A 188 20.43 21.65 -7.47
N THR A 189 21.63 21.08 -7.62
CA THR A 189 22.60 21.49 -8.62
C THR A 189 22.15 21.05 -10.01
N ILE A 190 22.13 21.98 -10.96
CA ILE A 190 22.00 21.68 -12.40
C ILE A 190 23.42 21.63 -12.97
N ALA A 191 23.95 20.43 -13.13
CA ALA A 191 25.36 20.23 -13.47
C ALA A 191 25.64 20.38 -14.95
N GLU A 192 24.74 19.91 -15.81
CA GLU A 192 24.91 19.99 -17.25
C GLU A 192 23.60 20.39 -17.93
N VAL A 193 23.73 21.18 -19.00
CA VAL A 193 22.65 21.55 -19.91
C VAL A 193 23.18 21.33 -21.33
N MET A 194 22.54 20.45 -22.09
CA MET A 194 23.02 20.08 -23.42
C MET A 194 21.90 19.86 -24.42
N TYR A 195 22.15 20.17 -25.69
CA TYR A 195 21.27 19.85 -26.81
C TYR A 195 21.44 18.39 -27.22
N THR A 196 20.36 17.61 -27.34
CA THR A 196 20.47 16.17 -27.63
C THR A 196 20.42 15.82 -29.12
N GLY A 197 20.24 16.79 -30.02
CA GLY A 197 19.98 16.54 -31.44
C GLY A 197 21.21 16.25 -32.30
N SER A 198 22.41 16.50 -31.78
CA SER A 198 23.67 16.32 -32.54
C SER A 198 24.46 15.07 -32.14
N GLU A 199 23.97 14.25 -31.20
CA GLU A 199 24.60 12.98 -30.82
C GLU A 199 24.31 11.90 -31.88
N GLY A 200 24.94 12.00 -33.05
CA GLY A 200 24.83 11.02 -34.14
C GLY A 200 25.14 11.54 -35.55
N GLY A 201 25.39 12.84 -35.73
CA GLY A 201 25.81 13.39 -37.02
C GLY A 201 27.33 13.28 -37.20
N LEU A 202 27.80 12.18 -37.78
CA LEU A 202 29.15 12.08 -38.37
C LEU A 202 29.20 12.78 -39.73
#